data_AF-A0AAE9GYW3-F1
#
_entry.id   AF-A0AAE9GYW3-F1
#
_cell.length_a   1.000
_cell.length_b   1.000
_cell.length_c   1.000
_cell.angle_alpha   90.00
_cell.angle_beta   90.00
_cell.angle_gamma   90.00
#
_symmetry.space_group_name_H-M   'P 1'
#
loop_
_entity.id
_entity.type
_entity.pdbx_description
1 polymer ?
#
loop_
_entity_poly.entity_id
_entity_poly.type
_entity_poly.pdbx_seq_one_letter_code
_entity_poly.pdbx_strand_id
1 'polypeptide(L)'
;MLQSSLCSTQALIMKKATPKSFEEALKRLEALTQAMQSSEMPLEEALAAYQEGNELVQYCQNKLAEVEQKLHVLDEGGLKELSLEAE
;
A
#
# COMPACT_ATOMS: atom_id res chain seq x y z
N MET A 1 -26.59 34.25 -21.41
CA MET A 1 -26.69 33.52 -20.12
C MET A 1 -26.43 32.03 -20.30
N LEU A 2 -25.28 31.60 -20.83
CA LEU A 2 -24.98 30.15 -20.96
C LEU A 2 -23.47 29.87 -20.87
N GLN A 3 -22.77 30.45 -19.89
CA GLN A 3 -21.38 30.07 -19.58
C GLN A 3 -21.12 29.91 -18.07
N SER A 4 -22.15 29.60 -17.28
CA SER A 4 -22.06 29.52 -15.82
C SER A 4 -22.37 28.13 -15.25
N SER A 5 -22.10 27.04 -15.99
CA SER A 5 -22.44 25.68 -15.55
C SER A 5 -21.35 24.62 -15.72
N LEU A 6 -20.09 25.01 -15.93
CA LEU A 6 -18.98 24.06 -16.14
C LEU A 6 -17.90 24.15 -15.06
N CYS A 7 -18.28 24.35 -13.78
CA CYS A 7 -17.31 24.38 -12.68
C CYS A 7 -17.77 23.67 -11.39
N SER A 8 -18.55 22.57 -11.46
CA SER A 8 -18.98 21.89 -10.20
C SER A 8 -18.98 20.36 -10.19
N THR A 9 -18.48 19.65 -11.20
CA THR A 9 -18.49 18.17 -11.17
C THR A 9 -17.14 17.51 -11.44
N GLN A 10 -16.05 18.28 -11.52
CA GLN A 10 -14.71 17.70 -11.66
C GLN A 10 -14.16 17.28 -10.27
N ALA A 11 -14.75 16.26 -9.67
CA ALA A 11 -14.27 15.69 -8.41
C ALA A 11 -14.47 14.17 -8.37
N LEU A 12 -14.14 13.46 -9.45
CA LEU A 12 -14.10 12.00 -9.41
C LEU A 12 -12.86 11.51 -10.15
N ILE A 13 -12.11 10.66 -9.43
CA ILE A 13 -10.89 9.96 -9.84
C ILE A 13 -9.60 10.79 -9.75
N MET A 14 -9.32 11.30 -8.54
CA MET A 14 -7.92 11.48 -8.16
C MET A 14 -7.30 10.08 -8.02
N LYS A 15 -6.58 9.64 -9.05
CA LYS A 15 -5.72 8.46 -8.96
C LYS A 15 -4.71 8.72 -7.84
N LYS A 16 -4.90 8.08 -6.69
CA LYS A 16 -3.97 8.21 -5.56
C LYS A 16 -2.59 7.74 -6.01
N ALA A 17 -1.57 8.54 -5.67
CA ALA A 17 -0.20 8.22 -6.01
C ALA A 17 0.20 6.91 -5.33
N THR A 18 0.75 5.98 -6.11
CA THR A 18 1.36 4.76 -5.58
C THR A 18 2.46 5.13 -4.57
N PRO A 19 2.52 4.47 -3.41
CA PRO A 19 3.51 4.76 -2.38
C PRO A 19 4.93 4.58 -2.92
N LYS A 20 5.86 5.44 -2.51
CA LYS A 20 7.25 5.40 -3.00
C LYS A 20 8.14 4.47 -2.19
N SER A 21 7.73 4.12 -0.96
CA SER A 21 8.47 3.22 -0.06
C SER A 21 7.53 2.29 0.72
N PHE A 22 8.09 1.26 1.35
CA PHE A 22 7.33 0.34 2.21
C PHE A 22 6.73 1.06 3.42
N GLU A 23 7.50 1.94 4.04
CA GLU A 23 7.13 2.73 5.23
C GLU A 23 6.00 3.71 4.89
N GLU A 24 6.04 4.34 3.71
CA GLU A 24 4.94 5.18 3.23
C GLU A 24 3.67 4.37 3.01
N ALA A 25 3.77 3.18 2.41
CA ALA A 25 2.63 2.30 2.18
C ALA A 25 2.01 1.84 3.51
N LEU A 26 2.85 1.45 4.48
CA LEU A 26 2.43 1.02 5.81
C LEU A 26 1.73 2.16 6.56
N LYS A 27 2.33 3.36 6.59
CA LYS A 27 1.74 4.54 7.22
C LYS A 27 0.40 4.92 6.59
N ARG A 28 0.27 4.74 5.27
CA ARG A 28 -0.98 4.98 4.56
C ARG A 28 -2.05 3.96 4.96
N LEU A 29 -1.68 2.68 5.08
CA LEU A 29 -2.57 1.61 5.52
C LEU A 29 -3.08 1.85 6.94
N GLU A 30 -2.21 2.27 7.86
CA GLU A 30 -2.60 2.65 9.23
C GLU A 30 -3.62 3.79 9.24
N ALA A 31 -3.34 4.86 8.49
CA ALA A 31 -4.25 6.00 8.38
C ALA A 31 -5.60 5.61 7.77
N LEU A 32 -5.60 4.71 6.79
CA LEU A 32 -6.80 4.20 6.14
C LEU A 32 -7.63 3.34 7.11
N THR A 33 -6.97 2.46 7.86
CA THR A 33 -7.63 1.63 8.88
C THR A 33 -8.26 2.48 9.97
N GLN A 34 -7.56 3.53 10.41
CA GLN A 34 -8.07 4.47 11.40
C GLN A 34 -9.28 5.26 10.86
N ALA A 35 -9.26 5.66 9.59
CA ALA A 35 -10.40 6.33 8.97
C ALA A 35 -11.62 5.39 8.85
N MET A 36 -11.41 4.12 8.46
CA MET A 36 -12.49 3.12 8.32
C MET A 36 -13.14 2.73 9.64
N GLN A 37 -12.46 2.94 10.77
CA GLN A 37 -13.03 2.71 12.11
C GLN A 37 -14.02 3.81 12.53
N SER A 38 -14.08 4.93 11.80
CA SER A 38 -15.08 5.96 12.04
C SER A 38 -16.46 5.47 11.61
N SER A 39 -17.46 5.63 12.48
CA SER A 39 -18.87 5.32 12.18
C SER A 39 -19.51 6.25 11.14
N GLU A 40 -18.80 7.29 10.72
CA GLU A 40 -19.32 8.33 9.81
C GLU A 40 -18.90 8.12 8.35
N MET A 41 -18.10 7.09 8.04
CA MET A 41 -17.64 6.84 6.67
C MET A 41 -18.81 6.39 5.77
N PRO A 42 -19.11 7.12 4.68
CA PRO A 42 -20.10 6.70 3.70
C PRO A 42 -19.71 5.38 3.03
N LEU A 43 -20.70 4.60 2.58
CA LEU A 43 -20.48 3.28 1.99
C LEU A 43 -19.57 3.32 0.74
N GLU A 44 -19.77 4.32 -0.12
CA GLU A 44 -18.95 4.51 -1.33
C GLU A 44 -17.49 4.81 -0.98
N GLU A 45 -17.26 5.59 0.08
CA GLU A 45 -15.91 5.88 0.58
C GLU A 45 -15.26 4.66 1.22
N ALA A 46 -16.04 3.84 1.94
CA ALA A 46 -15.57 2.59 2.51
C ALA A 46 -15.14 1.59 1.43
N LEU A 47 -15.86 1.52 0.32
CA LEU A 47 -15.48 0.68 -0.82
C LEU A 47 -14.17 1.16 -1.46
N ALA A 48 -14.03 2.48 -1.66
CA ALA A 48 -12.80 3.05 -2.18
C ALA A 48 -11.60 2.84 -1.24
N ALA A 49 -11.82 3.00 0.07
CA ALA A 49 -10.81 2.74 1.09
C ALA A 49 -10.38 1.26 1.09
N TYR A 50 -11.33 0.33 0.98
CA TYR A 50 -11.03 -1.09 0.88
C TYR A 50 -10.17 -1.43 -0.35
N GLN A 51 -10.51 -0.88 -1.52
CA GLN A 51 -9.73 -1.08 -2.75
C GLN A 51 -8.29 -0.56 -2.60
N GLU A 52 -8.14 0.66 -2.09
CA GLU A 52 -6.83 1.23 -1.81
C GLU A 52 -6.04 0.39 -0.79
N GLY A 53 -6.71 -0.08 0.27
CA GLY A 53 -6.10 -0.96 1.27
C GLY A 53 -5.53 -2.24 0.65
N ASN A 54 -6.28 -2.88 -0.24
CA ASN A 54 -5.80 -4.07 -0.96
C ASN A 54 -4.57 -3.77 -1.83
N GLU A 55 -4.55 -2.65 -2.55
CA GLU A 55 -3.39 -2.24 -3.35
C GLU A 55 -2.15 -1.99 -2.49
N LEU A 56 -2.32 -1.35 -1.33
CA LEU A 56 -1.23 -1.10 -0.37
C LEU A 56 -0.70 -2.41 0.22
N VAL A 57 -1.57 -3.35 0.60
CA VAL A 57 -1.18 -4.66 1.11
C VAL A 57 -0.39 -5.44 0.05
N GLN A 58 -0.86 -5.47 -1.20
CA GLN A 58 -0.13 -6.11 -2.29
C GLN A 58 1.24 -5.48 -2.51
N TYR A 59 1.33 -4.15 -2.49
CA TYR A 59 2.60 -3.45 -2.60
C TYR A 59 3.59 -3.86 -1.49
N CYS A 60 3.13 -3.89 -0.23
CA CYS A 60 3.96 -4.30 0.91
C CYS A 60 4.44 -5.74 0.78
N GLN A 61 3.56 -6.67 0.41
CA GLN A 61 3.90 -8.08 0.20
C GLN A 61 4.94 -8.26 -0.90
N ASN A 62 4.78 -7.56 -2.01
CA ASN A 62 5.74 -7.60 -3.11
C ASN A 62 7.12 -7.07 -2.68
N LYS A 63 7.16 -5.99 -1.90
CA LYS A 63 8.42 -5.45 -1.38
C LYS A 63 9.13 -6.40 -0.42
N LEU A 64 8.38 -7.10 0.45
CA LEU A 64 8.95 -8.13 1.32
C LEU A 64 9.49 -9.31 0.52
N ALA A 65 8.73 -9.80 -0.47
CA ALA A 65 9.18 -10.89 -1.34
C ALA A 65 10.45 -10.53 -2.14
N GLU A 66 10.56 -9.28 -2.62
CA GLU A 66 11.80 -8.79 -3.26
C GLU A 66 13.01 -8.82 -2.31
N VAL A 67 12.82 -8.52 -1.03
CA VAL A 67 13.88 -8.54 -0.02
C VAL A 67 14.25 -9.98 0.32
N GLU A 68 13.28 -10.85 0.55
CA GLU A 68 13.49 -12.28 0.78
C GLU A 68 14.27 -12.94 -0.36
N GLN A 69 13.90 -12.63 -1.61
CA GLN A 69 14.62 -13.15 -2.78
C GLN A 69 16.08 -12.66 -2.81
N LYS A 70 16.34 -11.39 -2.46
CA LYS A 70 17.70 -10.86 -2.38
C LYS A 70 18.51 -11.54 -1.28
N LEU A 71 17.91 -11.78 -0.11
CA LEU A 71 18.56 -12.52 0.97
C LEU A 71 18.89 -13.95 0.52
N HIS A 72 17.95 -14.64 -0.12
CA HIS A 72 18.17 -16.00 -0.61
C HIS A 72 19.32 -16.09 -1.61
N VAL A 73 19.42 -15.15 -2.55
CA VAL A 73 20.56 -15.10 -3.51
C VAL A 73 21.88 -14.82 -2.80
N LEU A 74 21.88 -13.98 -1.74
CA LEU A 74 23.07 -13.74 -0.93
C LEU A 74 23.46 -14.98 -0.11
N ASP A 75 22.50 -15.73 0.38
CA ASP A 75 22.74 -16.98 1.13
C ASP A 75 23.31 -18.06 0.20
N GLU A 76 22.70 -18.25 -0.98
CA GLU A 76 23.15 -19.23 -1.98
C GLU A 76 24.48 -18.83 -2.64
N GLY A 77 24.73 -17.53 -2.83
CA GLY A 77 25.94 -16.99 -3.45
C GLY A 77 27.08 -16.68 -2.47
N GLY A 78 26.82 -16.63 -1.16
CA GLY A 78 27.77 -16.09 -0.18
C GLY A 78 27.80 -16.78 1.20
N LEU A 79 26.91 -17.72 1.54
CA LEU A 79 26.85 -18.31 2.88
C LEU A 79 26.66 -19.84 2.88
N LYS A 80 27.65 -20.55 2.35
CA LYS A 80 27.89 -21.96 2.76
C LYS A 80 28.63 -22.06 4.11
N GLU A 81 29.00 -20.94 4.73
CA GLU A 81 29.87 -20.89 5.91
C GLU A 81 29.17 -20.30 7.15
N LEU A 82 27.92 -20.67 7.41
CA LEU A 82 27.35 -20.57 8.76
C LEU A 82 26.52 -21.82 9.05
N SER A 83 27.18 -22.98 8.98
CA SER A 83 26.82 -24.10 9.84
C SER A 83 27.13 -23.68 11.28
N LEU A 84 26.22 -22.93 11.91
CA LEU A 84 26.20 -22.91 13.36
C LEU A 84 25.46 -24.16 13.78
N GLU A 85 26.26 -25.17 14.10
CA GLU A 85 25.85 -26.33 14.90
C GLU A 85 25.19 -25.79 16.17
N ALA A 86 23.86 -25.84 16.22
CA ALA A 86 23.12 -25.62 17.44
C ALA A 86 22.93 -26.98 18.11
N GLU A 87 23.76 -27.25 19.12
CA GLU A 87 23.40 -28.10 20.26
C GLU A 87 22.25 -27.47 21.06
#